data_AF-Q48276-F1
#
_entry.id   AF-Q48276-F1
#
_cell.length_a   1.000
_cell.length_b   1.000
_cell.length_c   1.000
_cell.angle_alpha   90.00
_cell.angle_beta   90.00
_cell.angle_gamma   90.00
#
_symmetry.space_group_name_H-M   'P 1'
#
loop_
_entity.id
_entity.type
_entity.pdbx_description
1 polymer ?
#
loop_
_entity_poly.entity_id
_entity_poly.type
_entity_poly.pdbx_seq_one_letter_code
_entity_poly.pdbx_strand_id
1 'polypeptide(L)'
;AYGDVIALKTQETEEGKLQLLAQIDPTEELIALNKKRQKVYTSIEIDINFSDTGKAYLVGLAVTDNPASLGTEMLQFAATAKANPFNARKLKTENLFTEAVEVCLEFNDVEPEKPTLFERITAMFSQKERTDQQRFSDVDQAVMLLSKEVQHLHQKTTALETENQTLKQTLNEYTEKTNEHSEKFTTLEKKPHTNYTERPLISGDSMNDGRFF
;
A
#
# COMPACT_ATOMS: atom_id res chain seq x y z
N ALA A 1 -6.08 19.28 25.93
CA ALA A 1 -6.84 18.98 24.70
C ALA A 1 -7.45 17.58 24.83
N TYR A 2 -8.56 17.29 24.15
CA TYR A 2 -9.27 16.00 24.23
C TYR A 2 -8.74 14.94 23.22
N GLY A 3 -7.67 15.27 22.51
CA GLY A 3 -7.04 14.44 21.49
C GLY A 3 -6.42 15.32 20.40
N ASP A 4 -5.79 14.66 19.44
CA ASP A 4 -5.16 15.29 18.28
C ASP A 4 -5.80 14.81 16.97
N VAL A 5 -5.81 15.67 15.95
CA VAL A 5 -6.19 15.28 14.58
C VAL A 5 -4.93 14.80 13.88
N ILE A 6 -4.89 13.53 13.49
CA ILE A 6 -3.68 12.90 12.91
C ILE A 6 -3.72 12.82 11.38
N ALA A 7 -4.91 12.83 10.78
CA ALA A 7 -5.06 12.85 9.33
C ALA A 7 -6.41 13.45 8.93
N LEU A 8 -6.44 14.04 7.73
CA LEU A 8 -7.64 14.52 7.07
C LEU A 8 -7.71 13.93 5.66
N LYS A 9 -8.92 13.58 5.22
CA LYS A 9 -9.18 13.13 3.85
C LYS A 9 -10.50 13.71 3.36
N THR A 10 -10.55 14.12 2.10
CA THR A 10 -11.81 14.41 1.41
C THR A 10 -12.22 13.22 0.56
N GLN A 11 -13.52 12.90 0.52
CA GLN A 11 -14.07 11.93 -0.43
C GLN A 11 -15.50 12.29 -0.83
N GLU A 12 -15.96 11.77 -1.96
CA GLU A 12 -17.37 11.85 -2.33
C GLU A 12 -18.17 10.71 -1.68
N THR A 13 -19.34 11.04 -1.16
CA THR A 13 -20.34 10.06 -0.70
C THR A 13 -21.00 9.36 -1.90
N GLU A 14 -21.70 8.25 -1.66
CA GLU A 14 -22.54 7.58 -2.67
C GLU A 14 -23.59 8.51 -3.31
N GLU A 15 -24.01 9.56 -2.60
CA GLU A 15 -24.94 10.59 -3.10
C GLU A 15 -24.25 11.72 -3.90
N GLY A 16 -22.95 11.61 -4.18
CA GLY A 16 -22.16 12.63 -4.91
C GLY A 16 -21.85 13.90 -4.12
N LYS A 17 -22.06 13.91 -2.79
CA LYS A 17 -21.69 15.03 -1.92
C LYS A 17 -20.25 14.91 -1.45
N LEU A 18 -19.51 16.01 -1.44
CA LEU A 18 -18.16 16.05 -0.88
C LEU A 18 -18.21 16.05 0.65
N GLN A 19 -17.47 15.15 1.29
CA GLN A 19 -17.32 15.08 2.74
C GLN A 19 -15.85 15.15 3.17
N LEU A 20 -15.64 15.67 4.39
CA LEU A 20 -14.34 15.72 5.07
C LEU A 20 -14.33 14.67 6.19
N LEU A 21 -13.37 13.75 6.15
CA LEU A 21 -13.11 12.80 7.22
C LEU A 21 -11.87 13.21 8.00
N ALA A 22 -11.96 13.09 9.32
CA ALA A 22 -10.85 13.31 10.23
C ALA A 22 -10.54 12.02 11.00
N GLN A 23 -9.27 11.66 11.05
CA GLN A 23 -8.76 10.65 11.96
C GLN A 23 -8.26 11.36 13.22
N ILE A 24 -8.78 10.96 14.38
CA ILE A 24 -8.42 11.54 15.67
C ILE A 24 -7.74 10.50 16.57
N ASP A 25 -6.76 10.94 17.35
CA ASP A 25 -6.18 10.20 18.46
C ASP A 25 -6.78 10.74 19.78
N PRO A 26 -7.83 10.11 20.33
CA PRO A 26 -8.56 10.62 21.48
C PRO A 26 -7.82 10.37 22.80
N THR A 27 -7.89 11.31 23.73
CA THR A 27 -7.43 11.05 25.11
C THR A 27 -8.41 10.14 25.86
N GLU A 28 -7.94 9.53 26.95
CA GLU A 28 -8.80 8.70 27.82
C GLU A 28 -10.03 9.47 28.36
N GLU A 29 -9.88 10.78 28.58
CA GLU A 29 -10.97 11.65 29.00
C GLU A 29 -12.07 11.76 27.94
N LEU A 30 -11.71 11.92 26.67
CA LEU A 30 -12.67 11.95 25.56
C LEU A 30 -13.42 10.62 25.43
N ILE A 31 -12.69 9.51 25.58
CA ILE A 31 -13.28 8.17 25.59
C ILE A 31 -14.28 8.05 26.75
N ALA A 32 -13.95 8.56 27.93
CA ALA A 32 -14.81 8.51 29.10
C ALA A 32 -16.09 9.38 28.94
N LEU A 33 -15.96 10.57 28.35
CA LEU A 33 -17.11 11.43 28.02
C LEU A 33 -18.03 10.77 27.00
N ASN A 34 -17.46 10.19 25.94
CA ASN A 34 -18.21 9.47 24.92
C ASN A 34 -19.00 8.29 25.50
N LYS A 35 -18.40 7.50 26.41
CA LYS A 35 -19.09 6.42 27.15
C LYS A 35 -20.26 6.92 28.00
N LYS A 36 -20.16 8.13 28.53
CA LYS A 36 -21.24 8.80 29.28
C LYS A 36 -22.25 9.50 28.36
N ARG A 37 -22.11 9.36 27.04
CA ARG A 37 -22.89 10.06 26.01
C ARG A 37 -22.82 11.59 26.13
N GLN A 38 -21.64 12.10 26.49
CA GLN A 38 -21.32 13.52 26.51
C GLN A 38 -20.27 13.82 25.44
N LYS A 39 -20.38 14.97 24.79
CA LYS A 39 -19.46 15.45 23.74
C LYS A 39 -19.26 14.42 22.62
N VAL A 40 -20.37 13.89 22.12
CA VAL A 40 -20.38 12.76 21.17
C VAL A 40 -20.39 13.17 19.70
N TYR A 41 -20.48 14.46 19.37
CA TYR A 41 -20.40 14.96 17.99
C TYR A 41 -19.15 15.79 17.78
N THR A 42 -18.71 15.89 16.54
CA THR A 42 -17.61 16.77 16.15
C THR A 42 -18.12 18.06 15.52
N SER A 43 -17.35 19.13 15.66
CA SER A 43 -17.51 20.37 14.92
C SER A 43 -16.15 20.85 14.46
N ILE A 44 -16.07 21.47 13.30
CA ILE A 44 -14.82 21.99 12.74
C ILE A 44 -14.86 23.51 12.66
N GLU A 45 -13.71 24.12 12.87
CA GLU A 45 -13.46 25.52 12.60
C GLU A 45 -12.66 25.63 11.30
N ILE A 46 -13.17 26.42 10.37
CA ILE A 46 -12.58 26.60 9.04
C ILE A 46 -12.16 28.05 8.89
N ASP A 47 -10.91 28.29 8.54
CA ASP A 47 -10.45 29.56 7.98
C ASP A 47 -10.58 29.49 6.46
N ILE A 48 -11.45 30.33 5.90
CA ILE A 48 -11.79 30.34 4.47
C ILE A 48 -10.69 30.93 3.58
N ASN A 49 -9.73 31.69 4.15
CA ASN A 49 -8.64 32.30 3.40
C ASN A 49 -7.32 32.16 4.17
N PHE A 50 -6.93 30.92 4.42
CA PHE A 50 -5.77 30.65 5.22
C PHE A 50 -4.49 31.13 4.54
N SER A 51 -3.71 31.95 5.26
CA SER A 51 -2.43 32.51 4.79
C SER A 51 -2.55 33.22 3.43
N ASP A 52 -3.67 33.91 3.16
CA ASP A 52 -3.95 34.63 1.91
C ASP A 52 -3.89 33.77 0.63
N THR A 53 -4.06 32.46 0.77
CA THR A 53 -3.99 31.53 -0.36
C THR A 53 -5.30 31.41 -1.16
N GLY A 54 -6.39 32.00 -0.66
CA GLY A 54 -7.75 31.82 -1.18
C GLY A 54 -8.32 30.42 -0.95
N LYS A 55 -7.68 29.59 -0.11
CA LYS A 55 -8.09 28.21 0.19
C LYS A 55 -8.56 28.08 1.64
N ALA A 56 -9.53 27.19 1.83
CA ALA A 56 -10.02 26.82 3.14
C ALA A 56 -9.01 25.92 3.90
N TYR A 57 -8.85 26.14 5.19
CA TYR A 57 -8.00 25.36 6.09
C TYR A 57 -8.77 24.99 7.36
N LEU A 58 -8.60 23.75 7.84
CA LEU A 58 -9.17 23.32 9.12
C LEU A 58 -8.28 23.83 10.24
N VAL A 59 -8.80 24.76 11.04
CA VAL A 59 -8.09 25.41 12.16
C VAL A 59 -8.20 24.57 13.43
N GLY A 60 -9.38 23.99 13.66
CA GLY A 60 -9.66 23.24 14.87
C GLY A 60 -10.78 22.24 14.70
N LEU A 61 -10.75 21.20 15.55
CA LEU A 61 -11.81 20.22 15.69
C LEU A 61 -12.25 20.19 17.16
N ALA A 62 -13.52 20.48 17.39
CA ALA A 62 -14.17 20.47 18.69
C ALA A 62 -15.08 19.25 18.85
N VAL A 63 -15.34 18.88 20.10
CA VAL A 63 -16.30 17.82 20.48
C VAL A 63 -17.45 18.42 21.29
N THR A 64 -18.68 18.17 20.85
CA THR A 64 -19.91 18.84 21.31
C THR A 64 -21.04 17.85 21.57
N ASP A 65 -22.00 18.22 22.42
CA ASP A 65 -23.16 17.37 22.74
C ASP A 65 -24.22 17.36 21.62
N ASN A 66 -24.25 18.41 20.81
CA ASN A 66 -25.14 18.56 19.65
C ASN A 66 -24.31 18.73 18.38
N PRO A 67 -24.72 18.16 17.24
CA PRO A 67 -24.02 18.34 15.98
C PRO A 67 -24.16 19.78 15.51
N ALA A 68 -23.04 20.42 15.19
CA ALA A 68 -23.00 21.77 14.61
C ALA A 68 -22.72 21.75 13.09
N SER A 69 -22.32 20.59 12.56
CA SER A 69 -22.01 20.39 11.15
C SER A 69 -23.00 19.42 10.52
N LEU A 70 -23.37 19.66 9.27
CA LEU A 70 -24.29 18.81 8.52
C LEU A 70 -23.65 17.44 8.27
N GLY A 71 -24.44 16.36 8.41
CA GLY A 71 -23.97 15.00 8.11
C GLY A 71 -22.95 14.43 9.09
N THR A 72 -22.79 15.05 10.28
CA THR A 72 -21.89 14.53 11.31
C THR A 72 -22.50 13.36 12.06
N GLU A 73 -21.80 12.24 12.07
CA GLU A 73 -22.17 11.06 12.84
C GLU A 73 -21.69 11.14 14.30
N MET A 74 -22.31 10.36 15.17
CA MET A 74 -21.92 10.26 16.57
C MET A 74 -20.57 9.51 16.67
N LEU A 75 -19.59 10.11 17.35
CA LEU A 75 -18.33 9.45 17.69
C LEU A 75 -18.60 8.15 18.44
N GLN A 76 -18.00 7.06 17.98
CA GLN A 76 -18.08 5.78 18.66
C GLN A 76 -16.70 5.12 18.72
N PHE A 77 -16.07 5.15 19.89
CA PHE A 77 -14.76 4.53 20.09
C PHE A 77 -14.93 3.03 20.37
N ALA A 78 -14.69 2.21 19.34
CA ALA A 78 -14.84 0.76 19.43
C ALA A 78 -13.56 -0.02 19.07
N ALA A 79 -12.55 0.61 18.48
CA ALA A 79 -11.38 -0.06 17.90
C ALA A 79 -10.66 -1.02 18.86
N THR A 80 -10.51 -0.62 20.13
CA THR A 80 -9.83 -1.40 21.18
C THR A 80 -10.74 -1.77 22.36
N ALA A 81 -12.05 -1.55 22.24
CA ALA A 81 -12.98 -1.80 23.33
C ALA A 81 -13.04 -3.30 23.68
N LYS A 82 -12.80 -3.65 24.95
CA LYS A 82 -12.95 -5.05 25.45
C LYS A 82 -14.33 -5.63 25.13
N ALA A 83 -15.37 -4.80 25.18
CA ALA A 83 -16.69 -5.09 24.64
C ALA A 83 -16.93 -4.21 23.40
N ASN A 84 -16.47 -4.67 22.24
CA ASN A 84 -16.66 -3.97 20.98
C ASN A 84 -18.09 -4.22 20.46
N PRO A 85 -18.90 -3.17 20.19
CA PRO A 85 -20.28 -3.31 19.69
C PRO A 85 -20.37 -4.04 18.34
N PHE A 86 -19.28 -4.12 17.59
CA PHE A 86 -19.18 -4.87 16.34
C PHE A 86 -18.76 -6.34 16.54
N ASN A 87 -18.50 -6.80 17.77
CA ASN A 87 -18.17 -8.21 18.02
C ASN A 87 -19.28 -9.16 17.55
N ALA A 88 -20.55 -8.75 17.62
CA ALA A 88 -21.66 -9.54 17.09
C ALA A 88 -21.61 -9.72 15.56
N ARG A 89 -20.86 -8.87 14.85
CA ARG A 89 -20.62 -8.99 13.40
C ARG A 89 -19.46 -9.95 13.07
N LYS A 90 -18.71 -10.40 14.07
CA LYS A 90 -17.68 -11.43 13.90
C LYS A 90 -18.29 -12.82 14.08
N LEU A 91 -17.98 -13.75 13.18
CA LEU A 91 -18.31 -15.16 13.37
C LEU A 91 -17.46 -15.80 14.48
N LYS A 92 -16.22 -15.35 14.68
CA LYS A 92 -15.31 -15.76 15.75
C LYS A 92 -14.51 -14.56 16.28
N THR A 93 -14.10 -14.59 17.55
CA THR A 93 -13.45 -13.47 18.24
C THR A 93 -12.16 -13.00 17.53
N GLU A 94 -11.38 -13.94 17.04
CA GLU A 94 -10.11 -13.75 16.32
C GLU A 94 -10.24 -13.10 14.92
N ASN A 95 -11.45 -13.00 14.36
CA ASN A 95 -11.64 -12.41 13.04
C ASN A 95 -11.27 -10.91 13.05
N LEU A 96 -10.39 -10.48 12.16
CA LEU A 96 -10.01 -9.09 11.96
C LEU A 96 -10.97 -8.42 10.96
N PHE A 97 -11.40 -7.19 11.26
CA PHE A 97 -12.05 -6.34 10.28
C PHE A 97 -10.94 -5.61 9.53
N THR A 98 -10.61 -6.07 8.32
CA THR A 98 -9.72 -5.37 7.41
C THR A 98 -10.57 -4.61 6.39
N GLU A 99 -10.02 -3.55 5.81
CA GLU A 99 -10.58 -2.95 4.61
C GLU A 99 -10.69 -4.02 3.51
N ALA A 100 -11.80 -4.02 2.77
CA ALA A 100 -12.00 -4.92 1.65
C ALA A 100 -11.14 -4.44 0.48
N VAL A 101 -9.92 -4.97 0.40
CA VAL A 101 -9.03 -4.73 -0.74
C VAL A 101 -9.40 -5.73 -1.84
N GLU A 102 -9.56 -5.22 -3.07
CA GLU A 102 -9.83 -6.05 -4.24
C GLU A 102 -8.67 -7.03 -4.44
N VAL A 103 -8.96 -8.31 -4.26
CA VAL A 103 -8.01 -9.41 -4.49
C VAL A 103 -8.47 -10.17 -5.72
N CYS A 104 -7.65 -10.12 -6.78
CA CYS A 104 -7.81 -11.00 -7.93
C CYS A 104 -7.45 -12.43 -7.51
N LEU A 105 -8.46 -13.27 -7.33
CA LEU A 105 -8.30 -14.70 -7.17
C LEU A 105 -8.14 -15.33 -8.56
N GLU A 106 -6.91 -15.55 -8.99
CA GLU A 106 -6.62 -16.35 -10.18
C GLU A 106 -6.71 -17.84 -9.84
N PHE A 107 -7.84 -18.44 -10.21
CA PHE A 107 -8.00 -19.89 -10.14
C PHE A 107 -7.40 -20.49 -11.40
N ASN A 108 -6.24 -21.14 -11.25
CA ASN A 108 -5.69 -21.97 -12.31
C ASN A 108 -6.46 -23.29 -12.32
N ASP A 109 -7.27 -23.53 -13.35
CA ASP A 109 -7.75 -24.88 -13.64
C ASP A 109 -6.53 -25.78 -13.82
N VAL A 110 -6.47 -26.88 -13.07
CA VAL A 110 -5.45 -27.91 -13.26
C VAL A 110 -5.79 -28.61 -14.56
N GLU A 111 -5.35 -28.05 -15.69
CA GLU A 111 -5.44 -28.75 -16.98
C GLU A 111 -4.73 -30.10 -16.85
N PRO A 112 -5.29 -31.18 -17.39
CA PRO A 112 -4.60 -32.46 -17.43
C PRO A 112 -3.23 -32.26 -18.10
N GLU A 113 -2.18 -32.83 -17.50
CA GLU A 113 -0.81 -32.70 -18.02
C GLU A 113 -0.78 -33.07 -19.51
N LYS A 114 -0.51 -32.07 -20.35
CA LYS A 114 -0.35 -32.28 -21.79
C LYS A 114 0.89 -33.16 -22.01
N PRO A 115 0.83 -34.15 -22.91
CA PRO A 115 1.96 -35.03 -23.15
C PRO A 115 3.17 -34.21 -23.60
N THR A 116 4.31 -34.49 -22.98
CA THR A 116 5.59 -33.83 -23.25
C THR A 116 5.99 -34.02 -24.71
N LEU A 117 6.85 -33.13 -25.23
CA LEU A 117 7.39 -33.29 -26.59
C LEU A 117 8.05 -34.66 -26.79
N PHE A 118 8.77 -35.15 -25.78
CA PHE A 118 9.37 -36.47 -25.78
C PHE A 118 8.32 -37.56 -25.95
N GLU A 119 7.26 -37.58 -25.13
CA GLU A 119 6.18 -38.56 -25.22
C GLU A 119 5.47 -38.53 -26.58
N ARG A 120 5.27 -37.34 -27.14
CA ARG A 120 4.67 -37.17 -28.47
C ARG A 120 5.55 -37.76 -29.57
N ILE A 121 6.86 -37.56 -29.52
CA ILE A 121 7.82 -38.12 -30.47
C ILE A 121 7.95 -39.64 -30.25
N THR A 122 8.05 -40.12 -29.01
CA THR A 122 8.13 -41.56 -28.70
C THR A 122 6.88 -42.30 -29.16
N ALA A 123 5.70 -41.71 -29.02
CA ALA A 123 4.46 -42.28 -29.53
C ALA A 123 4.50 -42.47 -31.06
N MET A 124 5.10 -41.53 -31.81
CA MET A 124 5.29 -41.65 -33.25
C MET A 124 6.17 -42.84 -33.63
N PHE A 125 7.11 -43.29 -32.78
CA PHE A 125 8.01 -44.41 -33.10
C PHE A 125 7.65 -45.74 -32.39
N SER A 126 6.57 -45.78 -31.62
CA SER A 126 6.23 -46.90 -30.73
C SER A 126 5.58 -48.12 -31.42
N GLN A 127 5.08 -48.00 -32.65
CA GLN A 127 4.38 -49.08 -33.35
C GLN A 127 5.34 -50.01 -34.11
N LYS A 128 5.21 -51.32 -33.88
CA LYS A 128 6.13 -52.37 -34.40
C LYS A 128 6.01 -52.66 -35.89
N GLU A 129 4.83 -52.45 -36.50
CA GLU A 129 4.58 -52.73 -37.92
C GLU A 129 4.11 -51.48 -38.65
N ARG A 130 4.95 -50.96 -39.57
CA ARG A 130 4.65 -49.83 -40.45
C ARG A 130 5.37 -50.03 -41.79
N THR A 131 4.79 -49.52 -42.87
CA THR A 131 5.47 -49.48 -44.17
C THR A 131 6.57 -48.42 -44.16
N ASP A 132 7.57 -48.54 -45.03
CA ASP A 132 8.69 -47.59 -45.07
C ASP A 132 8.21 -46.15 -45.34
N GLN A 133 7.17 -45.98 -46.15
CA GLN A 133 6.59 -44.66 -46.43
C GLN A 133 5.95 -44.01 -45.20
N GLN A 134 5.34 -44.79 -44.31
CA GLN A 134 4.81 -44.30 -43.02
C GLN A 134 5.96 -43.87 -42.11
N ARG A 135 7.03 -44.67 -42.01
CA ARG A 135 8.22 -44.34 -41.22
C ARG A 135 8.88 -43.03 -41.67
N PHE A 136 9.01 -42.80 -42.98
CA PHE A 136 9.55 -41.53 -43.49
C PHE A 136 8.65 -40.33 -43.15
N SER A 137 7.32 -40.51 -43.18
CA SER A 137 6.38 -39.46 -42.76
C SER A 137 6.48 -39.15 -41.26
N ASP A 138 6.66 -40.15 -40.42
CA ASP A 138 6.83 -39.96 -38.98
C ASP A 138 8.12 -39.21 -38.63
N VAL A 139 9.21 -39.49 -39.36
CA VAL A 139 10.48 -38.77 -39.23
C VAL A 139 10.33 -37.31 -39.62
N ASP A 140 9.65 -37.01 -40.73
CA ASP A 140 9.38 -35.63 -41.16
C ASP A 140 8.56 -34.87 -40.11
N GLN A 141 7.51 -35.50 -39.57
CA GLN A 141 6.69 -34.91 -38.50
C GLN A 141 7.48 -34.67 -37.21
N ALA A 142 8.34 -35.60 -36.80
CA ALA A 142 9.19 -35.44 -35.62
C ALA A 142 10.18 -34.30 -35.79
N VAL A 143 10.82 -34.18 -36.96
CA VAL A 143 11.75 -33.08 -37.28
C VAL A 143 11.03 -31.74 -37.30
N MET A 144 9.82 -31.66 -37.86
CA MET A 144 9.01 -30.45 -37.84
C MET A 144 8.59 -30.05 -36.42
N LEU A 145 8.23 -31.01 -35.56
CA LEU A 145 7.92 -30.74 -34.15
C LEU A 145 9.13 -30.21 -33.38
N LEU A 146 10.30 -30.83 -33.56
CA LEU A 146 11.56 -30.36 -32.96
C LEU A 146 11.90 -28.96 -33.45
N SER A 147 11.75 -28.68 -34.74
CA SER A 147 12.06 -27.38 -35.33
C SER A 147 11.16 -26.27 -34.76
N LYS A 148 9.87 -26.55 -34.57
CA LYS A 148 8.93 -25.63 -33.92
C LYS A 148 9.29 -25.39 -32.46
N GLU A 149 9.67 -26.44 -31.71
CA GLU A 149 10.07 -26.27 -30.32
C GLU A 149 11.37 -25.46 -30.20
N VAL A 150 12.36 -25.72 -31.06
CA VAL A 150 13.61 -24.94 -31.09
C VAL A 150 13.33 -23.47 -31.41
N GLN A 151 12.45 -23.20 -32.37
CA GLN A 151 12.04 -21.82 -32.69
C GLN A 151 11.32 -21.15 -31.50
N HIS A 152 10.42 -21.87 -30.83
CA HIS A 152 9.70 -21.39 -29.66
C HIS A 152 10.64 -21.10 -28.48
N LEU A 153 11.55 -22.04 -28.18
CA LEU A 153 12.57 -21.86 -27.15
C LEU A 153 13.51 -20.70 -27.47
N HIS A 154 13.89 -20.52 -28.73
CA HIS A 154 14.71 -19.38 -29.15
C HIS A 154 13.99 -18.06 -28.88
N GLN A 155 12.72 -17.93 -29.32
CA GLN A 155 11.90 -16.74 -29.06
C GLN A 155 11.74 -16.46 -27.57
N LYS A 156 11.45 -17.49 -26.75
CA LYS A 156 11.32 -17.35 -25.30
C LYS A 156 12.63 -16.92 -24.65
N THR A 157 13.75 -17.48 -25.10
CA THR A 157 15.09 -17.11 -24.60
C THR A 157 15.41 -15.66 -24.93
N THR A 158 15.16 -15.22 -26.17
CA THR A 158 15.34 -13.81 -26.56
C THR A 158 14.45 -12.88 -25.76
N ALA A 159 13.18 -13.23 -25.53
CA ALA A 159 12.28 -12.43 -24.71
C ALA A 159 12.80 -12.30 -23.26
N LEU A 160 13.20 -13.40 -22.64
CA LEU A 160 13.78 -13.40 -21.30
C LEU A 160 15.08 -12.61 -21.24
N GLU A 161 15.93 -12.67 -22.26
CA GLU A 161 17.16 -11.85 -22.33
C GLU A 161 16.82 -10.36 -22.37
N THR A 162 15.82 -9.96 -23.17
CA THR A 162 15.38 -8.55 -23.22
C THR A 162 14.79 -8.09 -21.89
N GLU A 163 13.97 -8.90 -21.24
CA GLU A 163 13.41 -8.60 -19.91
C GLU A 163 14.51 -8.50 -18.85
N ASN A 164 15.51 -9.37 -18.89
CA ASN A 164 16.66 -9.27 -17.97
C ASN A 164 17.47 -8.00 -18.21
N GLN A 165 17.58 -7.51 -19.45
CA GLN A 165 18.23 -6.24 -19.74
C GLN A 165 17.44 -5.06 -19.20
N THR A 166 16.11 -5.04 -19.38
CA THR A 166 15.27 -3.96 -18.84
C THR A 166 15.28 -3.95 -17.32
N LEU A 167 15.16 -5.10 -16.66
CA LEU A 167 15.25 -5.21 -15.20
C LEU A 167 16.60 -4.71 -14.67
N LYS A 168 17.71 -5.01 -15.35
CA LYS A 168 19.03 -4.48 -14.99
C LYS A 168 19.10 -2.95 -15.11
N GLN A 169 18.51 -2.38 -16.16
CA GLN A 169 18.44 -0.92 -16.33
C GLN A 169 17.63 -0.28 -15.21
N THR A 170 16.45 -0.81 -14.90
CA THR A 170 15.60 -0.33 -13.82
C THR A 170 16.29 -0.42 -12.45
N LEU A 171 17.05 -1.48 -12.18
CA LEU A 171 17.84 -1.61 -10.95
C LEU A 171 18.93 -0.55 -10.84
N ASN A 172 19.62 -0.23 -11.96
CA ASN A 172 20.61 0.84 -11.97
C ASN A 172 19.96 2.20 -11.69
N GLU A 173 18.83 2.50 -12.32
CA GLU A 173 18.08 3.74 -12.07
C GLU A 173 17.64 3.88 -10.61
N TYR A 174 17.13 2.80 -9.99
CA TYR A 174 16.78 2.81 -8.57
C TYR A 174 18.00 3.00 -7.67
N THR A 175 19.13 2.42 -8.03
CA THR A 175 20.39 2.59 -7.29
C THR A 175 20.86 4.03 -7.35
N GLU A 176 20.80 4.67 -8.52
CA GLU A 176 21.13 6.09 -8.70
C GLU A 176 20.22 7.00 -7.88
N LYS A 177 18.89 6.79 -7.93
CA LYS A 177 17.93 7.54 -7.11
C LYS A 177 18.17 7.36 -5.62
N THR A 178 18.54 6.16 -5.19
CA THR A 178 18.84 5.88 -3.78
C THR A 178 20.08 6.66 -3.32
N ASN A 179 21.12 6.72 -4.15
CA ASN A 179 22.32 7.52 -3.88
C ASN A 179 21.98 9.02 -3.84
N GLU A 180 21.22 9.52 -4.82
CA GLU A 180 20.79 10.93 -4.85
C GLU A 180 19.98 11.31 -3.61
N HIS A 181 19.05 10.46 -3.18
CA HIS A 181 18.29 10.67 -1.96
C HIS A 181 19.20 10.66 -0.71
N SER A 182 20.13 9.72 -0.63
CA SER A 182 21.12 9.67 0.46
C SER A 182 21.95 10.97 0.55
N GLU A 183 22.42 11.49 -0.58
CA GLU A 183 23.14 12.77 -0.64
C GLU A 183 22.26 13.96 -0.21
N LYS A 184 21.00 13.99 -0.61
CA LYS A 184 20.04 15.01 -0.15
C LYS A 184 19.82 14.92 1.36
N PHE A 185 19.66 13.72 1.93
CA PHE A 185 19.50 13.54 3.37
C PHE A 185 20.74 13.99 4.14
N THR A 186 21.95 13.59 3.73
CA THR A 186 23.19 14.05 4.38
C THR A 186 23.39 15.56 4.29
N THR A 187 22.92 16.18 3.21
CA THR A 187 22.93 17.65 3.05
C THR A 187 21.91 18.32 3.97
N LEU A 188 20.72 17.75 4.13
CA LEU A 188 19.68 18.25 5.03
C LEU A 188 20.10 18.14 6.50
N GLU A 189 20.75 17.05 6.90
CA GLU A 189 21.29 16.89 8.26
C GLU A 189 22.29 17.98 8.63
N LYS A 190 23.01 18.54 7.65
CA LYS A 190 24.02 19.59 7.86
C LYS A 190 23.45 21.01 7.80
N LYS A 191 22.22 21.20 7.35
CA LYS A 191 21.58 22.52 7.26
C LYS A 191 20.75 22.76 8.51
N PRO A 192 21.00 23.83 9.29
CA PRO A 192 20.07 24.23 10.33
C PRO A 192 18.72 24.59 9.69
N HIS A 193 17.61 24.33 10.39
CA HIS A 193 16.29 24.75 9.94
C HIS A 193 16.31 26.26 9.60
N THR A 194 15.68 26.65 8.49
CA THR A 194 15.44 28.07 8.20
C THR A 194 14.63 28.66 9.37
N ASN A 195 15.18 29.69 10.04
CA ASN A 195 14.74 30.26 11.34
C ASN A 195 15.28 29.57 12.62
N TYR A 196 16.31 28.74 12.51
CA TYR A 196 17.06 28.29 13.68
C TYR A 196 17.85 29.46 14.26
N THR A 197 17.44 29.95 15.43
CA THR A 197 18.20 30.88 16.25
C THR A 197 18.89 30.06 17.32
N GLU A 198 20.23 30.01 17.29
CA GLU A 198 20.98 29.43 18.41
C GLU A 198 20.65 30.22 19.68
N ARG A 199 20.31 29.49 20.76
CA ARG A 199 20.03 30.14 22.05
C ARG A 199 21.31 30.89 22.46
N PRO A 200 21.26 32.21 22.72
CA PRO A 200 22.46 32.97 23.02
C PRO A 200 23.13 32.41 24.28
N LEU A 201 24.45 32.26 24.22
CA LEU A 201 25.25 31.88 25.38
C LEU A 201 25.08 32.95 26.46
N ILE A 202 24.41 32.58 27.55
CA ILE A 202 24.28 33.43 28.73
C ILE A 202 25.66 33.45 29.41
N SER A 203 26.22 34.65 29.58
CA SER A 203 27.45 34.84 30.35
C SER A 203 27.18 34.43 31.80
N GLY A 204 27.62 33.23 32.16
CA GLY A 204 27.36 32.63 33.47
C GLY A 204 27.77 31.16 33.58
N ASP A 205 27.82 30.41 32.47
CA ASP A 205 28.25 29.01 32.51
C ASP A 205 29.67 28.88 31.97
N SER A 206 30.63 28.89 32.90
CA SER A 206 31.97 28.40 32.64
C SER A 206 31.88 26.92 32.28
N MET A 207 32.37 26.58 31.08
CA MET A 207 32.80 25.25 30.62
C MET A 207 32.79 24.19 31.73
N ASN A 208 31.69 23.44 31.83
CA ASN A 208 31.70 22.18 32.57
C ASN A 208 31.34 21.04 31.60
N ASP A 209 32.37 20.26 31.32
CA ASP A 209 32.35 19.01 30.60
C ASP A 209 31.48 17.98 31.35
N GLY A 210 30.36 17.55 30.77
CA GLY A 210 29.47 16.54 31.37
C GLY A 210 28.12 16.48 30.64
N ARG A 211 27.76 15.36 30.01
CA ARG A 211 26.94 14.28 30.59
C ARG A 211 25.70 14.78 31.35
N PHE A 212 24.57 14.12 31.04
CA PHE A 212 23.22 14.19 31.65
C PHE A 212 22.38 15.38 31.14
N PHE A 213 21.23 15.21 30.50
CA PHE A 213 20.27 14.11 30.37
C PHE A 213 19.84 13.90 28.91
#